data_AF-A0A5N3WD92-F1
#
_entry.id   AF-A0A5N3WD92-F1
#
_cell.length_a   1.000
_cell.length_b   1.000
_cell.length_c   1.000
_cell.angle_alpha   90.00
_cell.angle_beta   90.00
_cell.angle_gamma   90.00
#
_symmetry.space_group_name_H-M   'P 1'
#
loop_
_entity.id
_entity.type
_entity.pdbx_description
1 polymer ?
#
loop_
_entity_poly.entity_id
_entity_poly.type
_entity_poly.pdbx_seq_one_letter_code
_entity_poly.pdbx_strand_id
1 'polypeptide(L)'
;MPQKSLLLFSLSPYKNQRWFEYLHIISLILITTQWQGPGRAPRPGPSLVAADLVDLCGRTRQADGLLLRSHSASRRFYFVAPDTDCGLWVRAAAPGDRIRLQFRFFLVYSLTPPSVPSPALNASAPPPTDPCAPGSYLQLYEGPPGTPRPLGAPLCGLTIPAPVTTSGDLLGLRLVTRGRQPRVDFVGEVTSFRLGSCGAYFPCWNGRCIPLSLVCDRWGMDNCGDGSDQASWPPANCGDCEFKSIPATSSRVTWASDLTSLCASVQFSSVAQFNSATPWTAACQASPS
;
A
#
# COMPACT_ATOMS: atom_id res chain seq x y z
N MET A 1 -77.62 -14.37 23.01
CA MET A 1 -77.68 -14.19 24.48
C MET A 1 -76.64 -15.13 25.10
N PRO A 2 -75.89 -14.74 26.16
CA PRO A 2 -75.39 -13.40 26.44
C PRO A 2 -73.95 -13.36 27.02
N GLN A 3 -73.43 -12.13 27.13
CA GLN A 3 -72.58 -11.54 28.21
C GLN A 3 -71.17 -12.11 28.50
N LYS A 4 -70.11 -11.32 28.25
CA LYS A 4 -69.54 -10.29 29.17
C LYS A 4 -69.30 -10.81 30.59
N SER A 5 -68.03 -10.91 30.99
CA SER A 5 -67.60 -10.35 32.26
C SER A 5 -66.08 -10.12 32.30
N LEU A 6 -65.74 -8.83 32.33
CA LEU A 6 -64.49 -8.29 32.84
C LEU A 6 -64.42 -8.69 34.34
N LEU A 7 -63.37 -9.37 34.77
CA LEU A 7 -63.02 -9.45 36.18
C LEU A 7 -61.76 -8.61 36.41
N LEU A 8 -62.02 -7.40 36.90
CA LEU A 8 -61.06 -6.59 37.64
C LEU A 8 -60.62 -7.38 38.87
N PHE A 9 -59.35 -7.81 38.92
CA PHE A 9 -58.74 -8.21 40.17
C PHE A 9 -58.10 -6.99 40.83
N SER A 10 -58.71 -6.63 41.95
CA SER A 10 -58.27 -5.67 42.95
C SER A 10 -56.80 -5.85 43.30
N LEU A 11 -56.00 -4.81 43.13
CA LEU A 11 -54.71 -4.69 43.80
C LEU A 11 -54.98 -4.43 45.28
N SER A 12 -54.49 -5.32 46.15
CA SER A 12 -54.15 -4.92 47.51
C SER A 12 -52.86 -5.62 47.94
N PRO A 13 -51.95 -4.92 48.63
CA PRO A 13 -50.52 -5.17 48.51
C PRO A 13 -50.01 -5.80 49.80
N TYR A 14 -49.70 -7.09 49.82
CA TYR A 14 -48.96 -7.63 50.96
C TYR A 14 -47.98 -8.72 50.53
N LYS A 15 -46.70 -8.29 50.55
CA LYS A 15 -45.60 -9.00 51.21
C LYS A 15 -45.10 -10.27 50.51
N ASN A 16 -44.04 -10.09 49.71
CA ASN A 16 -42.78 -10.84 49.83
C ASN A 16 -41.76 -10.42 48.74
N GLN A 17 -41.00 -9.36 49.02
CA GLN A 17 -39.89 -8.84 48.22
C GLN A 17 -38.62 -9.71 48.29
N ARG A 18 -38.70 -10.99 47.90
CA ARG A 18 -37.49 -11.83 47.74
C ARG A 18 -37.46 -12.74 46.51
N TRP A 19 -38.52 -12.73 45.69
CA TRP A 19 -38.59 -13.53 44.46
C TRP A 19 -38.33 -12.74 43.16
N PHE A 20 -38.28 -11.40 43.23
CA PHE A 20 -38.11 -10.54 42.04
C PHE A 20 -36.65 -10.31 41.62
N GLU A 21 -35.67 -10.57 42.49
CA GLU A 21 -34.24 -10.44 42.14
C GLU A 21 -33.75 -11.58 41.23
N TYR A 22 -34.33 -12.79 41.35
CA TYR A 22 -33.88 -13.94 40.56
C TYR A 22 -34.37 -13.91 39.10
N LEU A 23 -35.56 -13.36 38.85
CA LEU A 23 -36.11 -13.25 37.50
C LEU A 23 -35.49 -12.10 36.69
N HIS A 24 -35.02 -11.03 37.35
CA HIS A 24 -34.24 -9.98 36.67
C HIS A 24 -32.83 -10.44 36.28
N ILE A 25 -32.17 -11.27 37.10
CA ILE A 25 -30.82 -11.78 36.79
C ILE A 25 -30.85 -12.76 35.61
N ILE A 26 -31.84 -13.67 35.54
CA ILE A 26 -31.97 -14.62 34.42
C ILE A 26 -32.34 -13.88 33.12
N SER A 27 -33.13 -12.81 33.20
CA SER A 27 -33.46 -11.99 32.03
C SER A 27 -32.29 -11.09 31.57
N LEU A 28 -31.35 -10.72 32.46
CA LEU A 28 -30.14 -9.97 32.10
C LEU A 28 -29.02 -10.86 31.51
N ILE A 29 -28.94 -12.13 31.90
CA ILE A 29 -27.95 -13.08 31.35
C ILE A 29 -28.32 -13.54 29.94
N LEU A 30 -29.61 -13.60 29.60
CA LEU A 30 -30.07 -13.95 28.25
C LEU A 30 -30.07 -12.80 27.24
N ILE A 31 -29.88 -11.54 27.67
CA ILE A 31 -29.80 -10.38 26.75
C ILE A 31 -28.35 -10.04 26.37
N THR A 32 -27.34 -10.50 27.11
CA THR A 32 -25.92 -10.21 26.83
C THR A 32 -25.14 -11.35 26.17
N THR A 33 -25.73 -12.54 26.05
CA THR A 33 -25.17 -13.63 25.24
C THR A 33 -25.62 -13.49 23.79
N GLN A 34 -25.10 -12.45 23.13
CA GLN A 34 -25.11 -12.38 21.68
C GLN A 34 -24.31 -13.58 21.16
N TRP A 35 -25.02 -14.64 20.77
CA TRP A 35 -24.48 -15.75 20.00
C TRP A 35 -23.76 -15.18 18.78
N GLN A 36 -22.44 -15.08 18.88
CA GLN A 36 -21.57 -14.92 17.74
C GLN A 36 -21.62 -16.26 17.01
N GLY A 37 -22.53 -16.36 16.03
CA GLY A 37 -22.45 -17.39 15.00
C GLY A 37 -21.03 -17.40 14.40
N PRO A 38 -20.60 -18.51 13.77
CA PRO A 38 -19.24 -18.68 13.27
C PRO A 38 -18.81 -17.41 12.56
N GLY A 39 -17.79 -16.76 13.12
CA GLY A 39 -17.36 -15.41 12.74
C GLY A 39 -17.30 -15.34 11.22
N ARG A 40 -18.15 -14.50 10.64
CA ARG A 40 -18.03 -14.17 9.23
C ARG A 40 -16.59 -13.69 9.06
N ALA A 41 -15.79 -14.44 8.31
CA ALA A 41 -14.43 -14.05 8.01
C ALA A 41 -14.43 -12.56 7.65
N PRO A 42 -13.46 -11.77 8.15
CA PRO A 42 -13.30 -10.40 7.70
C PRO A 42 -13.35 -10.43 6.18
N ARG A 43 -14.23 -9.61 5.57
CA ARG A 43 -14.26 -9.51 4.11
C ARG A 43 -12.82 -9.29 3.66
N PRO A 44 -12.31 -10.05 2.68
CA PRO A 44 -10.99 -9.76 2.14
C PRO A 44 -11.01 -8.27 1.75
N GLY A 45 -10.15 -7.50 2.39
CA GLY A 45 -9.88 -6.14 1.96
C GLY A 45 -9.50 -6.20 0.48
N PRO A 46 -9.73 -5.14 -0.30
CA PRO A 46 -9.26 -5.11 -1.67
C PRO A 46 -7.77 -5.47 -1.70
N SER A 47 -7.46 -6.49 -2.49
CA SER A 47 -6.15 -7.15 -2.59
C SER A 47 -5.02 -6.16 -2.85
N LEU A 48 -5.28 -5.18 -3.70
CA LEU A 48 -4.35 -4.12 -4.01
C LEU A 48 -5.15 -2.86 -4.35
N VAL A 49 -4.79 -1.74 -3.70
CA VAL A 49 -5.58 -0.49 -3.77
C VAL A 49 -4.67 0.65 -4.20
N ALA A 50 -5.20 1.59 -4.96
CA ALA A 50 -4.58 2.90 -5.08
C ALA A 50 -5.03 3.80 -3.93
N ALA A 51 -4.10 4.54 -3.33
CA ALA A 51 -4.42 5.48 -2.26
C ALA A 51 -3.61 6.77 -2.43
N ASP A 52 -4.24 7.89 -2.09
CA ASP A 52 -3.65 9.21 -2.15
C ASP A 52 -3.42 9.69 -0.72
N LEU A 53 -2.17 10.03 -0.36
CA LEU A 53 -1.81 10.37 1.02
C LEU A 53 -2.63 11.56 1.52
N VAL A 54 -2.73 12.63 0.74
CA VAL A 54 -3.43 13.85 1.14
C VAL A 54 -4.94 13.65 1.28
N ASP A 55 -5.54 12.75 0.49
CA ASP A 55 -6.99 12.47 0.55
C ASP A 55 -7.35 11.58 1.74
N LEU A 56 -6.38 10.84 2.28
CA LEU A 56 -6.55 9.91 3.39
C LEU A 56 -5.93 10.42 4.70
N CYS A 57 -5.84 11.74 4.84
CA CYS A 57 -5.21 12.37 5.98
C CYS A 57 -5.80 11.92 7.33
N GLY A 58 -4.91 11.55 8.26
CA GLY A 58 -5.26 11.07 9.59
C GLY A 58 -5.91 9.68 9.62
N ARG A 59 -5.94 8.94 8.50
CA ARG A 59 -6.56 7.62 8.42
C ARG A 59 -5.54 6.50 8.56
N THR A 60 -6.05 5.33 8.93
CA THR A 60 -5.35 4.05 8.79
C THR A 60 -6.02 3.24 7.68
N ARG A 61 -5.21 2.56 6.87
CA ARG A 61 -5.63 1.66 5.81
C ARG A 61 -4.98 0.31 6.00
N GLN A 62 -5.76 -0.75 5.84
CA GLN A 62 -5.26 -2.12 5.79
C GLN A 62 -5.45 -2.63 4.37
N ALA A 63 -4.39 -3.16 3.79
CA ALA A 63 -4.38 -3.76 2.45
C ALA A 63 -3.22 -4.75 2.35
N ASP A 64 -3.35 -5.74 1.47
CA ASP A 64 -2.25 -6.67 1.19
C ASP A 64 -1.13 -5.94 0.46
N GLY A 65 -1.50 -5.08 -0.51
CA GLY A 65 -0.62 -4.16 -1.22
C GLY A 65 -1.30 -2.83 -1.50
N LEU A 66 -0.52 -1.77 -1.70
CA LEU A 66 -1.02 -0.42 -1.94
C LEU A 66 -0.11 0.35 -2.90
N LEU A 67 -0.69 0.83 -4.00
CA LEU A 67 -0.08 1.87 -4.84
C LEU A 67 -0.34 3.23 -4.18
N LEU A 68 0.64 3.72 -3.45
CA LEU A 68 0.57 4.97 -2.71
C LEU A 68 1.02 6.14 -3.58
N ARG A 69 0.18 7.16 -3.71
CA ARG A 69 0.51 8.42 -4.38
C ARG A 69 0.49 9.55 -3.36
N SER A 70 1.23 10.62 -3.64
CA SER A 70 1.14 11.81 -2.79
C SER A 70 -0.24 12.45 -2.88
N HIS A 71 -0.81 12.51 -4.10
CA HIS A 71 -2.12 13.07 -4.41
C HIS A 71 -2.72 12.44 -5.67
N SER A 72 -4.01 12.66 -5.91
CA SER A 72 -4.76 12.04 -7.02
C SER A 72 -4.21 12.30 -8.42
N ALA A 73 -3.48 13.41 -8.60
CA ALA A 73 -2.85 13.83 -9.84
C ALA A 73 -1.33 13.59 -9.91
N SER A 74 -0.78 12.79 -8.99
CA SER A 74 0.63 12.37 -9.03
C SER A 74 1.04 11.85 -10.40
N ARG A 75 2.29 12.13 -10.80
CA ARG A 75 2.87 11.92 -12.14
C ARG A 75 2.39 12.86 -13.23
N ARG A 76 1.36 13.68 -12.97
CA ARG A 76 0.85 14.68 -13.91
C ARG A 76 1.09 16.10 -13.42
N PHE A 77 0.84 16.33 -12.13
CA PHE A 77 1.00 17.64 -11.51
C PHE A 77 1.68 17.52 -10.14
N TYR A 78 2.11 18.67 -9.61
CA TYR A 78 2.63 18.77 -8.25
C TYR A 78 1.51 19.12 -7.29
N PHE A 79 1.55 18.53 -6.10
CA PHE A 79 0.84 19.04 -4.95
C PHE A 79 1.60 20.25 -4.39
N VAL A 80 0.89 21.36 -4.20
CA VAL A 80 1.48 22.70 -3.94
C VAL A 80 0.93 23.41 -2.72
N ALA A 81 0.11 22.75 -1.90
CA ALA A 81 -0.47 23.38 -0.72
C ALA A 81 0.62 23.63 0.35
N PRO A 82 0.87 24.88 0.76
CA PRO A 82 1.78 25.19 1.87
C PRO A 82 1.20 24.73 3.20
N ASP A 83 2.06 24.59 4.22
CA ASP A 83 1.70 24.31 5.62
C ASP A 83 0.84 23.05 5.83
N THR A 84 0.88 22.12 4.88
CA THR A 84 0.31 20.77 5.01
C THR A 84 1.09 19.99 6.07
N ASP A 85 0.39 19.37 7.00
CA ASP A 85 0.90 18.34 7.90
C ASP A 85 -0.08 17.17 7.87
N CYS A 86 0.28 16.13 7.10
CA CYS A 86 -0.63 15.05 6.81
C CYS A 86 -0.01 13.68 7.06
N GLY A 87 -0.64 12.91 7.93
CA GLY A 87 -0.24 11.54 8.26
C GLY A 87 -1.17 10.49 7.64
N LEU A 88 -0.61 9.42 7.09
CA LEU A 88 -1.31 8.20 6.67
C LEU A 88 -0.65 6.99 7.34
N TRP A 89 -1.47 6.10 7.90
CA TRP A 89 -1.01 4.83 8.44
C TRP A 89 -1.44 3.67 7.55
N VAL A 90 -0.52 2.76 7.30
CA VAL A 90 -0.77 1.50 6.58
C VAL A 90 -0.54 0.34 7.55
N ARG A 91 -1.52 -0.56 7.61
CA ARG A 91 -1.47 -1.81 8.36
C ARG A 91 -1.29 -2.97 7.39
N ALA A 92 -0.38 -3.88 7.75
CA ALA A 92 -0.09 -5.09 7.00
C ALA A 92 -1.32 -6.01 6.89
N ALA A 93 -1.27 -6.97 5.97
CA ALA A 93 -2.36 -7.91 5.69
C ALA A 93 -2.78 -8.68 6.95
N ALA A 94 -1.78 -9.16 7.70
CA ALA A 94 -1.99 -9.96 8.89
C ALA A 94 -1.05 -9.53 10.04
N PRO A 95 -1.42 -9.81 11.30
CA PRO A 95 -0.52 -9.63 12.44
C PRO A 95 0.78 -10.41 12.26
N GLY A 96 1.92 -9.79 12.56
CA GLY A 96 3.25 -10.38 12.42
C GLY A 96 3.85 -10.25 11.01
N ASP A 97 3.07 -9.83 10.01
CA ASP A 97 3.63 -9.38 8.74
C ASP A 97 4.42 -8.08 8.94
N ARG A 98 5.33 -7.84 8.00
CA ARG A 98 6.09 -6.60 7.83
C ARG A 98 5.64 -5.91 6.57
N ILE A 99 6.01 -4.65 6.44
CA ILE A 99 5.66 -3.81 5.29
C ILE A 99 6.95 -3.38 4.60
N ARG A 100 7.00 -3.56 3.29
CA ARG A 100 8.02 -2.99 2.41
C ARG A 100 7.40 -1.80 1.67
N LEU A 101 8.12 -0.69 1.60
CA LEU A 101 7.78 0.47 0.76
C LEU A 101 8.92 0.74 -0.21
N GLN A 102 8.62 0.79 -1.50
CA GLN A 102 9.54 1.20 -2.54
C GLN A 102 8.97 2.37 -3.33
N PHE A 103 9.70 3.48 -3.41
CA PHE A 103 9.33 4.57 -4.30
C PHE A 103 9.72 4.23 -5.74
N ARG A 104 8.81 4.51 -6.67
CA ARG A 104 9.07 4.50 -8.13
C ARG A 104 9.24 5.90 -8.69
N PHE A 105 8.70 6.88 -7.99
CA PHE A 105 8.88 8.30 -8.27
C PHE A 105 8.90 9.05 -6.96
N PHE A 106 9.79 10.04 -6.84
CA PHE A 106 9.93 10.81 -5.61
C PHE A 106 10.38 12.24 -5.88
N LEU A 107 9.60 13.19 -5.36
CA LEU A 107 9.87 14.61 -5.43
C LEU A 107 9.18 15.27 -4.24
N VAL A 108 9.98 15.85 -3.33
CA VAL A 108 9.49 16.58 -2.15
C VAL A 108 10.44 17.73 -1.87
N TYR A 109 10.10 18.95 -2.26
CA TYR A 109 10.92 20.13 -2.00
C TYR A 109 10.08 21.41 -1.98
N SER A 110 10.71 22.55 -1.69
CA SER A 110 10.08 23.87 -1.75
C SER A 110 10.91 24.80 -2.61
N LEU A 111 10.26 25.56 -3.51
CA LEU A 111 10.97 26.54 -4.35
C LEU A 111 11.50 27.72 -3.55
N THR A 112 10.78 28.09 -2.48
CA THR A 112 11.23 29.11 -1.56
C THR A 112 11.15 28.54 -0.15
N PRO A 113 12.28 28.16 0.48
CA PRO A 113 12.26 27.68 1.84
C PRO A 113 11.69 28.77 2.78
N PRO A 114 11.08 28.38 3.91
CA PRO A 114 10.64 29.35 4.90
C PRO A 114 11.84 30.15 5.41
N SER A 115 11.64 31.44 5.67
CA SER A 115 12.65 32.31 6.26
C SER A 115 12.98 31.82 7.67
N VAL A 116 14.14 31.18 7.84
CA VAL A 116 14.69 30.88 9.16
C VAL A 116 15.33 32.17 9.67
N PRO A 117 14.98 32.68 10.87
CA PRO A 117 15.72 33.77 11.48
C PRO A 117 17.20 33.37 11.53
N SER A 118 18.10 34.20 10.98
CA SER A 118 19.53 33.95 11.10
C SER A 118 19.85 33.69 12.57
N PRO A 119 20.57 32.60 12.92
CA PRO A 119 21.11 32.51 14.26
C PRO A 119 21.93 33.78 14.48
N ALA A 120 21.68 34.47 15.59
CA ALA A 120 22.48 35.63 15.98
C ALA A 120 23.96 35.25 15.85
N LEU A 121 24.80 36.20 15.44
CA LEU A 121 26.23 36.04 15.09
C LEU A 121 27.14 35.47 16.20
N ASN A 122 26.59 34.86 17.26
CA ASN A 122 27.28 34.04 18.23
C ASN A 122 26.64 32.66 18.28
N ALA A 123 27.25 31.67 17.60
CA ALA A 123 27.48 30.34 18.15
C ALA A 123 27.98 29.41 17.04
N SER A 124 28.96 28.60 17.39
CA SER A 124 29.42 27.38 16.73
C SER A 124 28.31 26.31 16.66
N ALA A 125 27.12 26.68 16.17
CA ALA A 125 25.97 25.80 16.10
C ALA A 125 26.30 24.65 15.14
N PRO A 126 26.14 23.38 15.57
CA PRO A 126 26.34 22.26 14.68
C PRO A 126 25.38 22.37 13.48
N PRO A 127 25.78 21.87 12.30
CA PRO A 127 24.92 21.88 11.12
C PRO A 127 23.57 21.25 11.46
N PRO A 128 22.47 21.70 10.83
CA PRO A 128 21.15 21.15 11.07
C PRO A 128 21.20 19.64 10.90
N THR A 129 20.78 18.92 11.94
CA THR A 129 20.75 17.45 12.00
C THR A 129 19.72 16.85 11.03
N ASP A 130 18.80 17.68 10.54
CA ASP A 130 17.78 17.34 9.55
C ASP A 130 18.21 17.82 8.15
N PRO A 131 18.52 16.90 7.22
CA PRO A 131 18.94 17.25 5.86
C PRO A 131 17.84 17.96 5.05
N CYS A 132 16.59 17.88 5.49
CA CYS A 132 15.46 18.49 4.82
C CYS A 132 15.02 19.81 5.46
N ALA A 133 15.62 20.22 6.58
CA ALA A 133 15.32 21.49 7.21
C ALA A 133 15.89 22.66 6.38
N PRO A 134 15.17 23.79 6.27
CA PRO A 134 13.85 24.08 6.85
C PRO A 134 12.67 23.76 5.90
N GLY A 135 12.90 22.97 4.86
CA GLY A 135 11.98 22.71 3.76
C GLY A 135 10.90 21.66 4.05
N SER A 136 10.26 21.24 2.95
CA SER A 136 9.27 20.17 2.93
C SER A 136 9.94 18.80 2.99
N TYR A 137 9.28 17.84 3.64
CA TYR A 137 9.81 16.48 3.80
C TYR A 137 8.69 15.45 3.94
N LEU A 138 9.04 14.20 3.67
CA LEU A 138 8.26 13.03 4.01
C LEU A 138 9.02 12.24 5.08
N GLN A 139 8.40 12.01 6.24
CA GLN A 139 8.96 11.16 7.28
C GLN A 139 8.22 9.82 7.32
N LEU A 140 8.99 8.74 7.37
CA LEU A 140 8.47 7.39 7.57
C LEU A 140 8.54 7.02 9.05
N TYR A 141 7.59 6.23 9.51
CA TYR A 141 7.48 5.76 10.90
C TYR A 141 7.11 4.28 10.97
N GLU A 142 7.48 3.62 12.07
CA GLU A 142 6.98 2.31 12.45
C GLU A 142 6.39 2.33 13.86
N GLY A 143 5.63 1.29 14.19
CA GLY A 143 4.96 1.16 15.48
C GLY A 143 3.57 1.79 15.51
N PRO A 144 2.89 1.78 16.67
CA PRO A 144 1.53 2.29 16.79
C PRO A 144 1.47 3.82 16.66
N PRO A 145 0.37 4.39 16.11
CA PRO A 145 0.23 5.83 15.92
C PRO A 145 0.42 6.70 17.18
N GLY A 146 0.17 6.14 18.37
CA GLY A 146 0.35 6.86 19.64
C GLY A 146 1.80 7.02 20.08
N THR A 147 2.70 6.14 19.64
CA THR A 147 4.13 6.18 19.96
C THR A 147 4.97 5.78 18.73
N PRO A 148 4.91 6.58 17.66
CA PRO A 148 5.56 6.24 16.39
C PRO A 148 7.07 6.42 16.50
N ARG A 149 7.85 5.45 15.99
CA ARG A 149 9.31 5.54 15.90
C ARG A 149 9.72 5.94 14.47
N PRO A 150 10.58 6.96 14.26
CA PRO A 150 11.06 7.31 12.93
C PRO A 150 11.81 6.16 12.27
N LEU A 151 11.46 5.88 11.01
CA LEU A 151 12.19 4.98 10.12
C LEU A 151 13.15 5.80 9.26
N GLY A 152 14.37 5.98 9.75
CA GLY A 152 15.40 6.75 9.06
C GLY A 152 15.17 8.27 9.12
N ALA A 153 16.02 9.00 8.41
CA ALA A 153 15.96 10.46 8.31
C ALA A 153 14.78 10.93 7.43
N PRO A 154 14.34 12.19 7.59
CA PRO A 154 13.39 12.82 6.67
C PRO A 154 13.82 12.71 5.20
N LEU A 155 12.87 12.48 4.32
CA LEU A 155 13.09 12.32 2.88
C LEU A 155 12.66 13.60 2.14
N CYS A 156 13.53 14.13 1.30
CA CYS A 156 13.29 15.31 0.47
C CYS A 156 14.17 15.31 -0.79
N GLY A 157 13.96 16.30 -1.66
CA GLY A 157 14.65 16.43 -2.93
C GLY A 157 13.98 15.61 -4.04
N LEU A 158 14.80 15.15 -4.99
CA LEU A 158 14.37 14.48 -6.23
C LEU A 158 14.90 13.04 -6.34
N THR A 159 15.77 12.64 -5.42
CA THR A 159 16.40 11.31 -5.44
C THR A 159 15.42 10.29 -4.92
N ILE A 160 15.19 9.22 -5.69
CA ILE A 160 14.33 8.12 -5.27
C ILE A 160 14.98 7.41 -4.06
N PRO A 161 14.32 7.38 -2.89
CA PRO A 161 14.87 6.72 -1.71
C PRO A 161 15.00 5.20 -1.91
N ALA A 162 15.97 4.60 -1.22
CA ALA A 162 16.10 3.14 -1.18
C ALA A 162 14.84 2.50 -0.57
N PRO A 163 14.48 1.26 -0.96
CA PRO A 163 13.36 0.55 -0.36
C PRO A 163 13.49 0.44 1.15
N VAL A 164 12.41 0.70 1.87
CA VAL A 164 12.34 0.64 3.33
C VAL A 164 11.51 -0.56 3.75
N THR A 165 11.87 -1.17 4.87
CA THR A 165 11.13 -2.29 5.46
C THR A 165 10.90 -2.02 6.94
N THR A 166 9.67 -2.22 7.40
CA THR A 166 9.30 -2.10 8.81
C THR A 166 9.72 -3.33 9.61
N SER A 167 9.87 -3.18 10.93
CA SER A 167 10.07 -4.34 11.82
C SER A 167 8.77 -5.05 12.21
N GLY A 168 7.62 -4.35 12.11
CA GLY A 168 6.28 -4.87 12.43
C GLY A 168 5.21 -4.50 11.39
N ASP A 169 3.95 -4.59 11.78
CA ASP A 169 2.78 -4.58 10.90
C ASP A 169 2.22 -3.17 10.59
N LEU A 170 2.90 -2.11 11.02
CA LEU A 170 2.46 -0.73 10.85
C LEU A 170 3.55 0.14 10.24
N LEU A 171 3.18 0.85 9.17
CA LEU A 171 3.98 1.86 8.50
C LEU A 171 3.22 3.20 8.54
N GLY A 172 3.84 4.24 9.09
CA GLY A 172 3.33 5.60 9.06
C GLY A 172 4.07 6.42 8.01
N LEU A 173 3.35 7.25 7.26
CA LEU A 173 3.91 8.27 6.38
C LEU A 173 3.37 9.63 6.80
N ARG A 174 4.26 10.60 7.05
CA ARG A 174 3.89 11.97 7.36
C ARG A 174 4.50 12.92 6.36
N LEU A 175 3.66 13.53 5.55
CA LEU A 175 4.03 14.60 4.63
C LEU A 175 3.92 15.94 5.36
N VAL A 176 5.00 16.70 5.39
CA VAL A 176 4.99 18.09 5.87
C VAL A 176 5.51 18.99 4.76
N THR A 177 4.70 19.98 4.37
CA THR A 177 5.11 20.99 3.40
C THR A 177 5.39 22.32 4.09
N ARG A 178 6.52 22.95 3.76
CA ARG A 178 6.91 24.25 4.33
C ARG A 178 7.35 25.24 3.26
N GLY A 179 7.42 26.52 3.61
CA GLY A 179 7.87 27.57 2.70
C GLY A 179 6.83 27.95 1.65
N ARG A 180 7.23 28.73 0.65
CA ARG A 180 6.35 29.13 -0.46
C ARG A 180 6.52 28.17 -1.63
N GLN A 181 5.40 27.81 -2.24
CA GLN A 181 5.33 26.92 -3.40
C GLN A 181 6.06 25.58 -3.15
N PRO A 182 5.59 24.76 -2.18
CA PRO A 182 6.05 23.39 -2.09
C PRO A 182 5.73 22.64 -3.39
N ARG A 183 6.56 21.65 -3.72
CA ARG A 183 6.39 20.76 -4.85
C ARG A 183 6.49 19.35 -4.30
N VAL A 184 5.37 18.63 -4.36
CA VAL A 184 5.29 17.25 -3.88
C VAL A 184 4.69 16.39 -4.97
N ASP A 185 5.43 15.37 -5.38
CA ASP A 185 4.93 14.29 -6.23
C ASP A 185 5.73 13.01 -5.98
N PHE A 186 5.06 11.99 -5.49
CA PHE A 186 5.67 10.68 -5.34
C PHE A 186 4.67 9.58 -5.64
N VAL A 187 5.20 8.45 -6.07
CA VAL A 187 4.49 7.18 -6.20
C VAL A 187 5.34 6.12 -5.55
N GLY A 188 4.75 5.37 -4.63
CA GLY A 188 5.35 4.26 -3.94
C GLY A 188 4.48 3.03 -3.97
N GLU A 189 5.14 1.89 -3.87
CA GLU A 189 4.53 0.56 -3.83
C GLU A 189 4.74 0.04 -2.42
N VAL A 190 3.64 -0.23 -1.73
CA VAL A 190 3.64 -0.77 -0.37
C VAL A 190 3.16 -2.21 -0.43
N THR A 191 3.92 -3.11 0.17
CA THR A 191 3.62 -4.55 0.15
C THR A 191 3.70 -5.13 1.55
N SER A 192 2.66 -5.85 1.97
CA SER A 192 2.69 -6.73 3.13
C SER A 192 3.46 -8.00 2.80
N PHE A 193 4.36 -8.42 3.68
CA PHE A 193 5.08 -9.68 3.52
C PHE A 193 5.42 -10.29 4.87
N ARG A 194 5.73 -11.58 4.89
CA ARG A 194 6.29 -12.26 6.06
C ARG A 194 7.57 -13.00 5.71
N LEU A 195 8.28 -13.38 6.77
CA LEU A 195 9.48 -14.20 6.70
C LEU A 195 9.18 -15.57 7.33
N GLY A 196 9.93 -16.59 6.92
CA GLY A 196 9.76 -17.96 7.41
C GLY A 196 8.85 -18.80 6.51
N SER A 197 8.03 -19.67 7.10
CA SER A 197 7.15 -20.54 6.33
C SER A 197 5.99 -19.74 5.73
N CYS A 198 5.81 -19.86 4.40
CA CYS A 198 4.78 -19.11 3.70
C CYS A 198 3.36 -19.59 4.01
N GLY A 199 3.16 -20.88 4.31
CA GLY A 199 1.81 -21.43 4.52
C GLY A 199 0.90 -21.12 3.33
N ALA A 200 -0.11 -20.27 3.55
CA ALA A 200 -1.04 -19.82 2.50
C ALA A 200 -0.56 -18.60 1.69
N TYR A 201 0.65 -18.07 1.96
CA TYR A 201 1.25 -16.97 1.20
C TYR A 201 2.03 -17.52 -0.01
N PHE A 202 2.21 -16.68 -1.02
CA PHE A 202 3.07 -16.97 -2.16
C PHE A 202 4.56 -16.91 -1.76
N PRO A 203 5.37 -17.94 -2.06
CA PRO A 203 6.80 -17.94 -1.80
C PRO A 203 7.58 -17.19 -2.89
N CYS A 204 8.25 -16.11 -2.50
CA CYS A 204 9.19 -15.39 -3.35
C CYS A 204 10.56 -16.10 -3.41
N TRP A 205 11.35 -15.88 -4.47
CA TRP A 205 12.68 -16.46 -4.59
C TRP A 205 13.68 -15.95 -3.53
N ASN A 206 13.48 -14.72 -3.05
CA ASN A 206 14.30 -14.10 -2.01
C ASN A 206 13.91 -14.54 -0.58
N GLY A 207 13.02 -15.53 -0.45
CA GLY A 207 12.60 -16.09 0.83
C GLY A 207 11.55 -15.27 1.59
N ARG A 208 11.05 -14.16 1.01
CA ARG A 208 9.84 -13.49 1.49
C ARG A 208 8.60 -14.28 1.09
N CYS A 209 7.52 -14.07 1.81
CA CYS A 209 6.21 -14.55 1.43
C CYS A 209 5.24 -13.39 1.35
N ILE A 210 4.52 -13.24 0.24
CA ILE A 210 3.51 -12.19 0.04
C ILE A 210 2.10 -12.79 -0.04
N PRO A 211 1.04 -12.03 0.27
CA PRO A 211 -0.32 -12.51 0.05
C PRO A 211 -0.54 -12.95 -1.40
N LEU A 212 -1.21 -14.09 -1.61
CA LEU A 212 -1.50 -14.64 -2.96
C LEU A 212 -2.24 -13.65 -3.86
N SER A 213 -2.96 -12.70 -3.25
CA SER A 213 -3.73 -11.67 -3.93
C SER A 213 -2.88 -10.63 -4.68
N LEU A 214 -1.56 -10.64 -4.44
CA LEU A 214 -0.56 -9.77 -5.06
C LEU A 214 0.22 -10.44 -6.21
N VAL A 215 -0.01 -11.73 -6.46
CA VAL A 215 0.65 -12.47 -7.54
C VAL A 215 -0.04 -12.16 -8.86
N CYS A 216 0.75 -11.89 -9.90
CA CYS A 216 0.27 -11.49 -11.24
C CYS A 216 -0.73 -10.32 -11.16
N ASP A 217 -0.48 -9.36 -10.28
CA ASP A 217 -1.39 -8.24 -10.10
C ASP A 217 -1.45 -7.35 -11.36
N ARG A 218 -2.62 -6.76 -11.62
CA ARG A 218 -2.84 -5.95 -12.83
C ARG A 218 -1.97 -4.68 -12.93
N TRP A 219 -1.33 -4.25 -11.84
CA TRP A 219 -0.44 -3.10 -11.84
C TRP A 219 1.00 -3.50 -12.17
N GLY A 220 1.31 -4.81 -12.20
CA GLY A 220 2.64 -5.32 -12.44
C GLY A 220 3.65 -4.89 -11.37
N MET A 221 3.19 -4.76 -10.12
CA MET A 221 4.08 -4.35 -9.03
C MET A 221 4.97 -5.52 -8.63
N ASP A 222 6.25 -5.24 -8.40
CA ASP A 222 7.19 -6.24 -7.88
C ASP A 222 7.04 -6.32 -6.36
N ASN A 223 6.02 -7.06 -5.93
CA ASN A 223 5.67 -7.21 -4.51
C ASN A 223 6.71 -8.06 -3.79
N CYS A 224 7.27 -9.07 -4.46
CA CYS A 224 8.35 -9.85 -3.89
C CYS A 224 9.66 -9.05 -3.74
N GLY A 225 9.89 -8.06 -4.61
CA GLY A 225 11.15 -7.30 -4.71
C GLY A 225 12.25 -8.05 -5.49
N ASP A 226 11.92 -9.19 -6.08
CA ASP A 226 12.78 -10.04 -6.92
C ASP A 226 12.11 -10.45 -8.25
N GLY A 227 10.92 -9.90 -8.52
CA GLY A 227 10.10 -10.16 -9.71
C GLY A 227 9.39 -11.52 -9.74
N SER A 228 9.57 -12.37 -8.73
CA SER A 228 9.05 -13.75 -8.77
C SER A 228 7.52 -13.83 -8.75
N ASP A 229 6.82 -12.82 -8.23
CA ASP A 229 5.36 -12.74 -8.24
C ASP A 229 4.76 -12.31 -9.59
N GLN A 230 5.59 -11.84 -10.53
CA GLN A 230 5.18 -11.41 -11.87
C GLN A 230 5.83 -12.25 -12.99
N ALA A 231 6.55 -13.32 -12.62
CA ALA A 231 7.29 -14.15 -13.57
C ALA A 231 6.36 -15.04 -14.40
N SER A 232 6.70 -15.25 -15.68
CA SER A 232 5.93 -16.12 -16.58
C SER A 232 6.16 -17.62 -16.38
N TRP A 233 7.08 -17.98 -15.49
CA TRP A 233 7.42 -19.35 -15.11
C TRP A 233 7.13 -19.59 -13.62
N PRO A 234 7.25 -20.85 -13.14
CA PRO A 234 6.96 -21.15 -11.74
C PRO A 234 7.82 -20.31 -10.77
N PRO A 235 7.29 -19.94 -9.58
CA PRO A 235 6.00 -20.37 -9.04
C PRO A 235 4.80 -19.50 -9.45
N ALA A 236 5.00 -18.28 -9.98
CA ALA A 236 3.89 -17.40 -10.34
C ALA A 236 3.14 -17.86 -11.59
N ASN A 237 3.87 -18.32 -12.63
CA ASN A 237 3.29 -18.70 -13.92
C ASN A 237 2.32 -17.63 -14.45
N CYS A 238 2.69 -16.36 -14.36
CA CYS A 238 1.90 -15.29 -14.95
C CYS A 238 1.91 -15.49 -16.46
N GLY A 239 0.82 -16.02 -17.01
CA GLY A 239 0.62 -15.97 -18.45
C GLY A 239 0.71 -14.51 -18.88
N ASP A 240 1.20 -14.26 -20.09
CA ASP A 240 1.03 -12.95 -20.71
C ASP A 240 -0.44 -12.59 -20.51
N CYS A 241 -0.72 -11.49 -19.81
CA CYS A 241 -2.02 -10.86 -19.84
C CYS A 241 -2.22 -10.45 -21.30
N GLU A 242 -2.73 -11.40 -22.10
CA GLU A 242 -3.09 -11.24 -23.48
C GLU A 242 -4.04 -10.06 -23.49
N PHE A 243 -3.54 -8.89 -23.88
CA PHE A 243 -4.35 -7.91 -24.56
C PHE A 243 -4.93 -8.66 -25.74
N LYS A 244 -6.09 -9.31 -25.54
CA LYS A 244 -6.98 -9.71 -26.62
C LYS A 244 -7.34 -8.40 -27.30
N SER A 245 -6.56 -8.06 -28.32
CA SER A 245 -6.92 -7.05 -29.29
C SER A 245 -8.34 -7.40 -29.72
N ILE A 246 -9.27 -6.51 -29.39
CA ILE A 246 -10.63 -6.56 -29.93
C ILE A 246 -10.44 -6.64 -31.45
N PRO A 247 -10.95 -7.66 -32.15
CA PRO A 247 -10.81 -7.72 -33.59
C PRO A 247 -11.49 -6.48 -34.14
N ALA A 248 -10.72 -5.60 -34.78
CA ALA A 248 -11.25 -4.54 -35.59
C ALA A 248 -12.05 -5.22 -36.71
N THR A 249 -13.38 -5.25 -36.56
CA THR A 249 -14.28 -5.50 -37.67
C THR A 249 -14.05 -4.37 -38.66
N SER A 250 -13.20 -4.60 -39.66
CA SER A 250 -13.12 -3.75 -40.83
C SER A 250 -13.10 -4.61 -42.07
N SER A 251 -14.20 -4.48 -42.79
CA SER A 251 -14.43 -4.83 -44.17
C SER A 251 -13.17 -4.75 -45.04
N ARG A 252 -12.74 -5.92 -45.50
CA ARG A 252 -12.35 -6.26 -46.89
C ARG A 252 -11.73 -5.10 -47.70
N VAL A 253 -10.40 -5.07 -47.75
CA VAL A 253 -9.66 -4.69 -48.97
C VAL A 253 -8.52 -5.68 -49.16
N THR A 254 -8.58 -6.41 -50.27
CA THR A 254 -7.61 -7.37 -50.78
C THR A 254 -6.39 -6.65 -51.38
N TRP A 255 -5.17 -7.17 -51.20
CA TRP A 255 -4.32 -7.79 -52.24
C TRP A 255 -2.96 -8.20 -51.64
N ALA A 256 -2.42 -9.29 -52.19
CA ALA A 256 -1.22 -10.08 -51.85
C ALA A 256 0.07 -9.25 -51.63
N SER A 257 1.07 -9.69 -50.85
CA SER A 257 1.92 -10.87 -51.14
C SER A 257 2.85 -11.20 -49.95
N ASP A 258 3.08 -12.50 -49.77
CA ASP A 258 4.28 -13.16 -49.21
C ASP A 258 4.59 -13.06 -47.70
N LEU A 259 4.04 -14.04 -46.98
CA LEU A 259 4.54 -14.54 -45.71
C LEU A 259 5.55 -15.68 -45.97
N THR A 260 6.82 -15.45 -45.66
CA THR A 260 7.72 -16.53 -45.21
C THR A 260 8.18 -16.23 -43.80
N SER A 261 7.58 -16.98 -42.88
CA SER A 261 8.06 -17.23 -41.53
C SER A 261 9.47 -17.80 -41.56
N LEU A 262 10.39 -17.23 -40.78
CA LEU A 262 11.66 -17.87 -40.44
C LEU A 262 11.97 -17.60 -38.96
N CYS A 263 11.56 -18.53 -38.10
CA CYS A 263 12.34 -18.87 -36.92
C CYS A 263 13.26 -20.02 -37.32
N ALA A 264 14.58 -19.78 -37.43
CA ALA A 264 15.58 -20.83 -37.57
C ALA A 264 16.93 -20.41 -36.96
N SER A 265 17.20 -20.99 -35.78
CA SER A 265 18.47 -21.49 -35.25
C SER A 265 19.85 -21.02 -35.78
N VAL A 266 20.63 -20.45 -34.83
CA VAL A 266 22.06 -20.66 -34.45
C VAL A 266 23.18 -20.52 -35.50
N GLN A 267 24.13 -19.58 -35.28
CA GLN A 267 25.59 -19.83 -35.06
C GLN A 267 26.44 -18.55 -34.93
N PHE A 268 27.50 -18.64 -34.11
CA PHE A 268 28.53 -17.62 -33.82
C PHE A 268 29.50 -17.39 -34.98
N SER A 269 30.00 -16.14 -35.17
CA SER A 269 31.41 -15.80 -35.48
C SER A 269 31.73 -14.28 -35.47
N SER A 270 32.80 -13.96 -34.73
CA SER A 270 33.82 -12.87 -34.76
C SER A 270 33.66 -11.48 -35.47
N VAL A 271 33.91 -10.44 -34.64
CA VAL A 271 34.89 -9.31 -34.73
C VAL A 271 34.60 -8.01 -35.55
N ALA A 272 34.76 -6.89 -34.81
CA ALA A 272 35.20 -5.51 -35.16
C ALA A 272 34.18 -4.33 -35.29
N GLN A 273 34.03 -3.60 -34.17
CA GLN A 273 34.37 -2.16 -33.94
C GLN A 273 33.80 -1.04 -34.87
N PHE A 274 32.87 -0.21 -34.35
CA PHE A 274 33.04 1.22 -33.96
C PHE A 274 31.70 1.99 -33.79
N ASN A 275 31.60 2.70 -32.65
CA ASN A 275 30.86 3.94 -32.30
C ASN A 275 29.33 4.12 -32.39
N SER A 276 28.79 4.43 -31.19
CA SER A 276 27.89 5.53 -30.80
C SER A 276 26.37 5.32 -30.74
N ALA A 277 25.82 5.77 -29.59
CA ALA A 277 24.43 6.00 -29.20
C ALA A 277 23.56 4.77 -28.88
N THR A 278 23.34 4.50 -27.58
CA THR A 278 22.29 3.59 -27.09
C THR A 278 21.20 4.34 -26.32
N PRO A 279 19.91 4.16 -26.67
CA PRO A 279 18.81 4.24 -25.75
C PRO A 279 18.64 2.89 -25.03
N TRP A 280 18.07 2.93 -23.82
CA TRP A 280 17.94 1.80 -22.91
C TRP A 280 17.04 0.71 -23.49
N THR A 281 17.60 -0.47 -23.75
CA THR A 281 16.84 -1.72 -23.98
C THR A 281 17.06 -2.66 -22.80
N ALA A 282 15.96 -3.13 -22.23
CA ALA A 282 15.95 -4.21 -21.24
C ALA A 282 16.56 -5.48 -21.88
N ALA A 283 17.62 -6.00 -21.28
CA ALA A 283 18.22 -7.26 -21.66
C ALA A 283 17.90 -8.30 -20.58
N CYS A 284 17.07 -9.29 -20.93
CA CYS A 284 17.02 -10.56 -20.23
C CYS A 284 18.38 -11.24 -20.42
N GLN A 285 19.17 -11.33 -19.35
CA GLN A 285 20.42 -12.08 -19.37
C GLN A 285 20.11 -13.58 -19.31
N ALA A 286 20.37 -14.29 -20.39
CA ALA A 286 20.62 -15.73 -20.37
C ALA A 286 22.13 -15.95 -20.13
N SER A 287 22.48 -16.84 -19.20
CA SER A 287 23.84 -17.34 -19.00
C SER A 287 23.80 -18.84 -18.69
N PRO A 288 24.87 -19.58 -18.99
CA PRO A 288 24.78 -20.80 -19.80
C PRO A 288 24.86 -22.09 -18.98
N SER A 289 24.38 -23.15 -19.65
CA SER A 289 24.54 -24.61 -19.46
C SER A 289 25.29 -25.10 -18.23
#